data_AF-A0A223VW60-F1
#
_entry.id   AF-A0A223VW60-F1
#
_cell.length_a   1.000
_cell.length_b   1.000
_cell.length_c   1.000
_cell.angle_alpha   90.00
_cell.angle_beta   90.00
_cell.angle_gamma   90.00
#
_symmetry.space_group_name_H-M   'P 1'
#
loop_
_entity.id
_entity.type
_entity.pdbx_description
1 polymer ?
#
loop_
_entity_poly.entity_id
_entity_poly.type
_entity_poly.pdbx_seq_one_letter_code
_entity_poly.pdbx_strand_id
1 'polypeptide(L)'
;MNGVLVSRSDFLVAPAIVPSRNGKISRSEVADNRAAYILPLYLGIEKGDKYSLTVDTDGQFYWFTSGEIVSTTEVVTRTLFDALFVGATFASAHYSIKKQSGEMRSHQAIYQVVD
;
A
#
# COMPACT_ATOMS: atom_id res chain seq x y z
N MET A 1 34.86 4.24 -11.82
CA MET A 1 33.40 4.11 -11.61
C MET A 1 33.14 4.46 -10.16
N ASN A 2 32.60 5.65 -9.90
CA ASN A 2 32.18 6.02 -8.55
C ASN A 2 30.83 5.35 -8.28
N GLY A 3 30.86 4.22 -7.58
CA GLY A 3 29.63 3.59 -7.09
C GLY A 3 28.98 4.55 -6.10
N VAL A 4 27.83 5.11 -6.47
CA VAL A 4 26.99 5.85 -5.52
C VAL A 4 26.55 4.84 -4.47
N LEU A 5 27.08 5.00 -3.25
CA LEU A 5 26.57 4.30 -2.06
C LEU A 5 25.19 4.89 -1.75
N VAL A 6 24.15 4.28 -2.31
CA VAL A 6 22.78 4.55 -1.88
C VAL A 6 22.64 3.94 -0.49
N SER A 7 22.37 4.76 0.52
CA SER A 7 22.15 4.27 1.87
C SER A 7 20.91 3.37 1.88
N ARG A 8 20.95 2.24 2.60
CA ARG A 8 19.77 1.36 2.78
C ARG A 8 18.56 2.08 3.38
N SER A 9 18.77 3.25 4.00
CA SER A 9 17.71 4.13 4.52
C SER A 9 16.78 4.71 3.47
N ASP A 10 17.17 4.70 2.19
CA ASP A 10 16.44 5.39 1.13
C ASP A 10 15.49 4.44 0.36
N PHE A 11 15.52 3.15 0.69
CA PHE A 11 14.57 2.18 0.12
C PHE A 11 13.25 2.27 0.86
N LEU A 12 12.26 2.87 0.18
CA LEU A 12 10.87 2.75 0.58
C LEU A 12 10.43 1.29 0.49
N VAL A 13 9.55 0.90 1.42
CA VAL A 13 8.96 -0.44 1.44
C VAL A 13 7.63 -0.37 0.69
N ALA A 14 7.37 -1.33 -0.18
CA ALA A 14 6.10 -1.38 -0.91
C ALA A 14 4.93 -1.71 0.04
N PRO A 15 3.71 -1.18 -0.23
CA PRO A 15 2.53 -1.52 0.56
C PRO A 15 2.10 -2.97 0.37
N ALA A 16 1.39 -3.52 1.35
CA ALA A 16 0.84 -4.87 1.28
C ALA A 16 -0.69 -4.86 1.21
N ILE A 17 -1.28 -5.73 0.37
CA ILE A 17 -2.67 -6.18 0.55
C ILE A 17 -2.61 -7.56 1.20
N VAL A 18 -3.33 -7.77 2.28
CA VAL A 18 -3.41 -9.07 2.97
C VAL A 18 -4.85 -9.59 2.97
N PRO A 19 -5.09 -10.91 2.84
CA PRO A 19 -4.09 -11.94 2.53
C PRO A 19 -3.66 -11.87 1.05
N SER A 20 -2.36 -11.72 0.82
CA SER A 20 -1.73 -12.00 -0.47
C SER A 20 -0.54 -12.90 -0.27
N ARG A 21 -0.22 -13.69 -1.29
CA ARG A 21 0.90 -14.65 -1.27
C ARG A 21 1.62 -14.58 -2.59
N ASN A 22 2.94 -14.34 -2.56
CA ASN A 22 3.78 -14.28 -3.75
C ASN A 22 3.23 -13.36 -4.85
N GLY A 23 2.72 -12.19 -4.46
CA GLY A 23 2.12 -11.23 -5.38
C GLY A 23 0.75 -11.64 -5.93
N LYS A 24 0.06 -12.59 -5.29
CA LYS A 24 -1.29 -13.03 -5.68
C LYS A 24 -2.30 -12.75 -4.60
N ILE A 25 -3.49 -12.32 -5.01
CA ILE A 25 -4.68 -12.17 -4.17
C ILE A 25 -5.71 -13.18 -4.67
N SER A 26 -6.11 -14.14 -3.82
CA SER A 26 -7.24 -15.02 -4.15
C SER A 26 -8.55 -14.34 -3.76
N ARG A 27 -9.51 -14.30 -4.69
CA ARG A 27 -10.86 -13.75 -4.44
C ARG A 27 -11.57 -14.48 -3.29
N SER A 28 -11.35 -15.79 -3.16
CA SER A 28 -11.92 -16.58 -2.06
C SER A 28 -11.35 -16.20 -0.69
N GLU A 29 -10.07 -15.82 -0.61
CA GLU A 29 -9.42 -15.43 0.65
C GLU A 29 -9.82 -14.02 1.11
N VAL A 30 -10.20 -13.14 0.17
CA VAL A 30 -10.58 -11.74 0.47
C VAL A 30 -12.09 -11.52 0.58
N ALA A 31 -12.91 -12.52 0.25
CA ALA A 31 -14.36 -12.48 0.36
C ALA A 31 -14.83 -12.06 1.76
N ASP A 32 -16.02 -11.47 1.84
CA ASP A 32 -16.58 -10.90 3.08
C ASP A 32 -15.71 -9.77 3.66
N ASN A 33 -15.07 -8.98 2.79
CA ASN A 33 -14.20 -7.85 3.17
C ASN A 33 -13.03 -8.25 4.09
N ARG A 34 -12.45 -9.43 3.86
CA ARG A 34 -11.30 -9.93 4.64
C ARG A 34 -9.96 -9.35 4.18
N ALA A 35 -9.95 -8.62 3.07
CA ALA A 35 -8.75 -7.91 2.62
C ALA A 35 -8.45 -6.68 3.48
N ALA A 36 -7.16 -6.41 3.70
CA ALA A 36 -6.68 -5.16 4.28
C ALA A 36 -5.48 -4.61 3.53
N TYR A 37 -5.45 -3.29 3.37
CA TYR A 37 -4.29 -2.53 2.97
C TYR A 37 -3.40 -2.26 4.18
N ILE A 38 -2.10 -2.50 4.04
CA ILE A 38 -1.06 -2.21 5.04
C ILE A 38 -0.07 -1.19 4.47
N LEU A 39 -0.01 -0.01 5.08
CA LEU A 39 1.06 0.95 4.86
C LEU A 39 2.28 0.54 5.71
N PRO A 40 3.43 0.23 5.11
CA PRO A 40 4.61 -0.18 5.86
C PRO A 40 5.21 1.00 6.61
N LEU A 41 5.79 0.69 7.78
CA LEU A 41 6.72 1.58 8.44
C LEU A 41 8.05 1.55 7.68
N TYR A 42 8.68 2.72 7.55
CA TYR A 42 10.03 2.85 6.99
C TYR A 42 10.78 3.97 7.70
N LEU A 43 12.10 3.98 7.58
CA LEU A 43 12.94 4.95 8.28
C LEU A 43 12.63 6.38 7.79
N GLY A 44 12.37 7.28 8.74
CA GLY A 44 12.05 8.68 8.45
C GLY A 44 10.56 8.95 8.25
N ILE A 45 9.66 7.99 8.50
CA ILE A 45 8.25 8.32 8.74
C ILE A 45 8.08 8.96 10.13
N GLU A 46 7.30 10.03 10.22
CA GLU A 46 7.17 10.82 11.45
C GLU A 46 5.69 11.07 11.77
N LYS A 47 5.38 11.26 13.06
CA LYS A 47 4.05 11.71 13.47
C LYS A 47 3.76 13.07 12.84
N GLY A 48 2.56 13.25 12.31
CA GLY A 48 2.16 14.47 11.59
C GLY A 48 2.37 14.40 10.07
N ASP A 49 3.10 13.41 9.55
CA ASP A 49 3.13 13.15 8.11
C ASP A 49 1.73 12.78 7.61
N LYS A 50 1.36 13.21 6.41
CA LYS A 50 0.06 12.88 5.82
C LYS A 50 0.21 11.75 4.81
N TYR A 51 -0.68 10.78 4.85
CA TYR A 51 -0.70 9.69 3.88
C TYR A 51 -1.95 9.74 2.99
N SER A 52 -1.78 9.23 1.77
CA SER A 52 -2.86 8.85 0.87
C SER A 52 -2.61 7.42 0.40
N LEU A 53 -3.62 6.57 0.48
CA LEU A 53 -3.58 5.16 0.07
C LEU A 53 -4.60 4.97 -1.05
N THR A 54 -4.20 4.24 -2.08
CA THR A 54 -5.05 3.96 -3.23
C THR A 54 -4.90 2.49 -3.60
N VAL A 55 -6.01 1.87 -3.98
CA VAL A 55 -5.99 0.58 -4.66
C VAL A 55 -6.73 0.74 -5.97
N ASP A 56 -5.99 0.52 -7.04
CA ASP A 56 -6.51 0.51 -8.39
C ASP A 56 -6.59 -0.93 -8.89
N THR A 57 -7.64 -1.26 -9.60
CA THR A 57 -7.80 -2.57 -10.24
C THR A 57 -8.19 -2.36 -11.68
N ASP A 58 -7.89 -3.33 -12.53
CA ASP A 58 -8.45 -3.36 -13.89
C ASP A 58 -9.93 -3.79 -13.92
N GLY A 59 -10.56 -3.93 -12.75
CA GLY A 59 -11.99 -4.13 -12.58
C GLY A 59 -12.78 -2.82 -12.61
N GLN A 60 -14.02 -2.86 -12.11
CA GLN A 60 -14.93 -1.70 -12.17
C GLN A 60 -14.73 -0.71 -11.02
N PHE A 61 -14.07 -1.12 -9.95
CA PHE A 61 -14.03 -0.38 -8.71
C PHE A 61 -12.63 0.14 -8.41
N TYR A 62 -12.60 1.31 -7.77
CA TYR A 62 -11.41 1.97 -7.28
C TYR A 62 -11.61 2.30 -5.80
N TRP A 63 -10.53 2.25 -5.02
CA TRP A 63 -10.56 2.55 -3.59
C TRP A 63 -9.50 3.58 -3.21
N PHE A 64 -9.85 4.51 -2.32
CA PHE A 64 -8.91 5.48 -1.76
C PHE A 64 -9.24 5.85 -0.32
N THR A 65 -8.22 6.24 0.44
CA THR A 65 -8.37 6.88 1.75
C THR A 65 -7.14 7.74 2.03
N SER A 66 -7.27 8.70 2.95
CA SER A 66 -6.15 9.50 3.43
C SER A 66 -6.21 9.67 4.95
N GLY A 67 -5.13 10.17 5.53
CA GLY A 67 -5.07 10.45 6.95
C GLY A 67 -3.71 11.00 7.37
N GLU A 68 -3.47 10.98 8.68
CA GLU A 68 -2.23 11.44 9.31
C GLU A 68 -1.56 10.29 10.06
N ILE A 69 -0.23 10.26 10.05
CA ILE A 69 0.57 9.33 10.83
C ILE A 69 0.51 9.76 12.30
N VAL A 70 -0.11 8.93 13.13
CA VAL A 70 -0.24 9.16 14.59
C VAL A 70 0.75 8.34 15.42
N SER A 71 1.34 7.31 14.81
CA SER A 71 2.30 6.38 15.41
C SER A 71 3.39 6.00 14.41
N THR A 72 4.63 5.87 14.88
CA THR A 72 5.77 5.40 14.08
C THR A 72 6.16 3.96 14.41
N THR A 73 5.42 3.31 15.31
CA THR A 73 5.63 1.92 15.73
C THR A 73 4.47 1.00 15.36
N GLU A 74 3.34 1.57 14.93
CA GLU A 74 2.15 0.83 14.51
C GLU A 74 1.90 1.05 13.02
N VAL A 75 1.59 -0.02 12.29
CA VAL A 75 1.26 0.06 10.87
C VAL A 75 -0.15 0.60 10.67
N VAL A 76 -0.34 1.44 9.65
CA VAL A 76 -1.69 1.86 9.25
C VAL A 76 -2.34 0.71 8.47
N THR A 77 -3.47 0.25 8.98
CA THR A 77 -4.27 -0.84 8.38
C THR A 77 -5.65 -0.33 7.98
N ARG A 78 -6.12 -0.67 6.77
CA ARG A 78 -7.45 -0.28 6.28
C ARG A 78 -8.13 -1.45 5.58
N THR A 79 -9.34 -1.78 6.02
CA THR A 79 -10.16 -2.82 5.36
C THR A 79 -10.48 -2.42 3.92
N LEU A 80 -10.34 -3.37 3.01
CA LEU A 80 -10.74 -3.24 1.61
C LEU A 80 -12.03 -4.01 1.39
N PHE A 81 -12.89 -3.48 0.52
CA PHE A 81 -14.10 -4.16 0.12
C PHE A 81 -13.78 -5.25 -0.90
N ASP A 82 -14.39 -6.43 -0.76
CA ASP A 82 -14.19 -7.55 -1.68
C ASP A 82 -14.66 -7.23 -3.10
N ALA A 83 -15.68 -6.38 -3.24
CA ALA A 83 -16.16 -5.82 -4.50
C ALA A 83 -15.03 -5.25 -5.38
N LEU A 84 -13.96 -4.73 -4.77
CA LEU A 84 -12.78 -4.21 -5.46
C LEU A 84 -12.12 -5.24 -6.39
N PHE A 85 -12.18 -6.52 -6.02
CA PHE A 85 -11.50 -7.61 -6.73
C PHE A 85 -12.41 -8.36 -7.70
N VAL A 86 -13.70 -8.02 -7.75
CA VAL A 86 -14.68 -8.67 -8.64
C VAL A 86 -14.34 -8.37 -10.10
N GLY A 87 -14.02 -9.40 -10.87
CA GLY A 87 -13.68 -9.30 -12.29
C GLY A 87 -12.28 -8.73 -12.59
N ALA A 88 -11.53 -8.25 -11.60
CA ALA A 88 -10.18 -7.71 -11.77
C ALA A 88 -9.16 -8.83 -12.03
N THR A 89 -8.24 -8.70 -12.97
CA THR A 89 -7.10 -9.61 -13.13
C THR A 89 -5.82 -9.10 -12.45
N PHE A 90 -5.75 -7.79 -12.20
CA PHE A 90 -4.65 -7.14 -11.49
C PHE A 90 -5.16 -6.12 -10.47
N ALA A 91 -4.39 -5.96 -9.40
CA ALA A 91 -4.58 -4.90 -8.43
C ALA A 91 -3.24 -4.19 -8.17
N SER A 92 -3.25 -2.86 -8.08
CA SER A 92 -2.12 -2.03 -7.70
C SER A 92 -2.44 -1.34 -6.38
N ALA A 93 -1.66 -1.63 -5.34
CA ALA A 93 -1.69 -0.90 -4.08
C ALA A 93 -0.62 0.18 -4.12
N HIS A 94 -0.99 1.44 -3.94
CA HIS A 94 -0.06 2.57 -3.95
C HIS A 94 -0.27 3.44 -2.73
N TYR A 95 0.81 4.02 -2.19
CA TYR A 95 0.72 5.06 -1.18
C TYR A 95 1.56 6.28 -1.55
N SER A 96 1.18 7.43 -1.01
CA SER A 96 2.00 8.63 -0.98
C SER A 96 2.02 9.22 0.43
N ILE A 97 3.21 9.56 0.92
CA ILE A 97 3.45 10.27 2.18
C ILE A 97 3.92 11.68 1.85
N LYS A 98 3.17 12.68 2.33
CA LYS A 98 3.59 14.07 2.38
C LYS A 98 4.23 14.33 3.73
N LYS A 99 5.54 14.54 3.72
CA LYS A 99 6.32 14.97 4.88
C LYS A 99 5.88 16.36 5.32
N GLN A 100 6.06 16.68 6.60
CA GLN A 100 5.83 18.03 7.11
C GLN A 100 6.72 19.09 6.45
N SER A 101 7.91 18.70 5.98
CA SER A 101 8.80 19.52 5.15
C SER A 101 8.24 19.84 3.76
N GLY A 102 7.16 19.17 3.34
CA GLY A 102 6.59 19.25 1.99
C GLY A 102 7.13 18.22 1.00
N GLU A 103 8.18 17.47 1.38
CA GLU A 103 8.71 16.35 0.58
C GLU A 103 7.64 15.27 0.37
N MET A 104 7.57 14.73 -0.84
CA MET A 104 6.64 13.65 -1.20
C MET A 104 7.43 12.35 -1.40
N ARG A 105 6.98 11.27 -0.76
CA ARG A 105 7.50 9.91 -0.95
C ARG A 105 6.38 8.97 -1.34
N SER A 106 6.62 8.05 -2.27
CA SER A 106 5.59 7.09 -2.68
C SER A 106 6.20 5.77 -3.12
N HIS A 107 5.40 4.71 -3.00
CA HIS A 107 5.72 3.41 -3.55
C HIS A 107 4.44 2.63 -3.86
N GLN A 108 4.58 1.50 -4.55
CA GLN A 108 3.48 0.67 -5.00
C GLN A 108 3.87 -0.81 -5.00
N ALA A 109 2.86 -1.66 -4.90
CA ALA A 109 2.93 -3.10 -5.12
C ALA A 109 1.85 -3.50 -6.13
N ILE A 110 2.18 -4.44 -7.01
CA ILE A 110 1.26 -4.98 -8.02
C ILE A 110 0.98 -6.44 -7.69
N TYR A 111 -0.29 -6.83 -7.81
CA TYR A 111 -0.79 -8.16 -7.52
C TYR A 111 -1.52 -8.72 -8.72
N GLN A 112 -1.36 -10.02 -8.96
CA GLN A 112 -2.29 -10.78 -9.78
C GLN A 112 -3.49 -11.18 -8.94
N VAL A 113 -4.70 -10.95 -9.44
CA VAL A 113 -5.93 -11.41 -8.80
C VAL A 113 -6.32 -12.74 -9.44
N VAL A 114 -6.53 -13.75 -8.59
CA VAL A 114 -6.85 -15.12 -8.99
C VAL A 114 -8.11 -15.59 -8.28
N ASP A 115 -8.74 -16.63 -8.80
CA ASP A 115 -9.79 -17.37 -8.09
C ASP A 115 -9.17 -18.35 -7.09
#